data_AF-A0A8X8W588-F1
#
_entry.id   AF-A0A8X8W588-F1
#
_cell.length_a   1.000
_cell.length_b   1.000
_cell.length_c   1.000
_cell.angle_alpha   90.00
_cell.angle_beta   90.00
_cell.angle_gamma   90.00
#
_symmetry.space_group_name_H-M   'P 1'
#
loop_
_entity.id
_entity.type
_entity.pdbx_description
1 polymer ?
#
loop_
_entity_poly.entity_id
_entity_poly.type
_entity_poly.pdbx_seq_one_letter_code
_entity_poly.pdbx_strand_id
1 'polypeptide(L)'
;MEGERDRMSQLPDDILLLILGKMDTFEAAKTTILSNRWKNLWRLVPNLRFHLSCIGHHVCDLEDLAIRFSHLVSRCLSHCDSAAAVHDFHLSLDVPRYSLVDDEFLDEIVEECVLYAINHDVQSISVHTNRSLTLPVSCKTLRELDLRQSYVYVPGRLSLPNLKTLYLETELCFHGKDNKMEPFSGLPELEKLTLIGSFIYGLVIKAPKLRVLEITTHSVVKEIYTPLLTSFRYESDRAWECATVNLPMLEQVYLDIHETRPWYNYRHRIHFVRMLHQFESATTVSLTLDTLRVPFSLFLLIQMYVYMHYIVMVV
;
A
#
# COMPACT_ATOMS: atom_id res chain seq x y z
N MET A 1 -10.92 1.58 -55.18
CA MET A 1 -11.21 1.01 -53.85
C MET A 1 -10.55 1.94 -52.86
N GLU A 2 -11.33 2.83 -52.24
CA GLU A 2 -10.84 3.58 -51.08
C GLU A 2 -10.57 2.56 -49.99
N GLY A 3 -9.30 2.34 -49.64
CA GLY A 3 -8.96 1.51 -48.49
C GLY A 3 -9.64 2.11 -47.26
N GLU A 4 -10.33 1.28 -46.48
CA GLU A 4 -10.86 1.68 -45.18
C GLU A 4 -9.74 2.41 -44.43
N ARG A 5 -9.93 3.72 -44.24
CA ARG A 5 -8.93 4.55 -43.57
C ARG A 5 -8.75 3.97 -42.16
N ASP A 6 -7.52 3.59 -41.83
CA ASP A 6 -7.16 3.08 -40.52
C ASP A 6 -7.68 4.03 -39.44
N ARG A 7 -8.69 3.59 -38.68
CA ARG A 7 -9.36 4.41 -37.67
C ARG A 7 -8.42 4.76 -36.52
N MET A 8 -7.40 3.94 -36.25
CA MET A 8 -6.40 4.25 -35.24
C MET A 8 -5.49 5.40 -35.69
N SER A 9 -5.15 5.47 -36.98
CA SER A 9 -4.35 6.57 -37.52
C SER A 9 -5.02 7.96 -37.41
N GLN A 10 -6.36 7.99 -37.27
CA GLN A 10 -7.15 9.23 -37.16
C GLN A 10 -7.27 9.78 -35.73
N LEU A 11 -6.93 8.99 -34.71
CA LEU A 11 -6.98 9.45 -33.33
C LEU A 11 -5.91 10.53 -33.11
N PRO A 12 -6.18 11.59 -32.32
CA PRO A 12 -5.17 12.56 -31.94
C PRO A 12 -4.18 12.00 -30.89
N ASP A 13 -3.01 12.63 -30.76
CA ASP A 13 -1.87 12.10 -29.97
C ASP A 13 -2.20 11.93 -28.49
N ASP A 14 -2.99 12.84 -27.94
CA ASP A 14 -3.51 12.80 -26.57
C ASP A 14 -4.33 11.53 -26.30
N ILE A 15 -5.19 11.13 -27.23
CA ILE A 15 -5.97 9.89 -27.11
C ILE A 15 -5.08 8.67 -27.21
N LEU A 16 -4.08 8.69 -28.10
CA LEU A 16 -3.10 7.60 -28.21
C LEU A 16 -2.25 7.46 -26.94
N LEU A 17 -1.81 8.57 -26.34
CA LEU A 17 -1.10 8.57 -25.06
C LEU A 17 -1.97 8.05 -23.93
N LEU A 18 -3.28 8.38 -23.91
CA LEU A 18 -4.22 7.81 -22.96
C LEU A 18 -4.37 6.30 -23.12
N ILE A 19 -4.47 5.79 -24.35
CA ILE A 19 -4.55 4.35 -24.62
C ILE A 19 -3.26 3.67 -24.13
N LEU A 20 -2.10 4.18 -24.55
CA LEU A 20 -0.80 3.63 -24.18
C LEU A 20 -0.55 3.68 -22.66
N GLY A 21 -0.98 4.75 -21.99
CA GLY A 21 -0.87 4.90 -20.53
C GLY A 21 -1.80 4.01 -19.70
N LYS A 22 -2.68 3.24 -20.35
CA LYS A 22 -3.49 2.18 -19.70
C LYS A 22 -2.92 0.78 -19.91
N MET A 23 -1.93 0.64 -20.78
CA MET A 23 -1.29 -0.63 -21.08
C MET A 23 -0.10 -0.86 -20.16
N ASP A 24 0.37 -2.11 -20.09
CA ASP A 24 1.71 -2.38 -19.59
C ASP A 24 2.75 -1.73 -20.54
N THR A 25 3.87 -1.23 -19.98
CA THR A 25 4.90 -0.51 -20.75
C THR A 25 5.49 -1.40 -21.85
N PHE A 26 5.58 -2.71 -21.63
CA PHE A 26 6.05 -3.64 -22.65
C PHE A 26 5.07 -3.77 -23.80
N GLU A 27 3.78 -3.83 -23.50
CA GLU A 27 2.73 -3.89 -24.52
C GLU A 27 2.65 -2.58 -25.30
N ALA A 28 2.74 -1.44 -24.61
CA ALA A 28 2.86 -0.13 -25.22
C ALA A 28 4.07 -0.06 -26.17
N ALA A 29 5.23 -0.55 -25.75
CA ALA A 29 6.41 -0.62 -26.62
C ALA A 29 6.23 -1.59 -27.81
N LYS A 30 5.46 -2.68 -27.68
CA LYS A 30 5.15 -3.59 -28.80
C LYS A 30 4.31 -2.90 -29.89
N THR A 31 3.49 -1.90 -29.54
CA THR A 31 2.72 -1.12 -30.52
C THR A 31 3.56 -0.28 -31.47
N THR A 32 4.87 -0.15 -31.23
CA THR A 32 5.83 0.55 -32.13
C THR A 32 5.80 0.02 -33.56
N ILE A 33 5.38 -1.23 -33.79
CA ILE A 33 5.27 -1.85 -35.12
C ILE A 33 4.09 -1.29 -35.94
N LEU A 34 3.12 -0.63 -35.30
CA LEU A 34 1.91 -0.14 -35.97
C LEU A 34 2.22 1.06 -36.85
N SER A 35 3.06 1.99 -36.40
CA SER A 35 3.66 3.06 -37.24
C SER A 35 4.73 3.85 -36.48
N ASN A 36 5.48 4.68 -37.21
CA ASN A 36 6.45 5.63 -36.63
C ASN A 36 5.83 6.57 -35.58
N ARG A 37 4.53 6.89 -35.70
CA ARG A 37 3.82 7.73 -34.74
C ARG A 37 3.75 7.05 -33.36
N TRP A 38 3.31 5.80 -33.32
CA TRP A 38 3.25 5.01 -32.09
C TRP A 38 4.63 4.79 -31.49
N LYS A 39 5.66 4.59 -32.35
CA LYS A 39 7.06 4.46 -31.91
C LYS A 39 7.58 5.66 -31.11
N ASN A 40 7.10 6.86 -31.40
CA ASN A 40 7.50 8.07 -30.68
C ASN A 40 6.63 8.31 -29.44
N LEU A 41 5.31 8.08 -29.56
CA LEU A 41 4.36 8.39 -28.49
C LEU A 41 4.54 7.53 -27.23
N TRP A 42 4.84 6.23 -27.37
CA TRP A 42 4.99 5.37 -26.18
C TRP A 42 6.10 5.85 -25.23
N ARG A 43 7.11 6.54 -25.74
CA ARG A 43 8.23 7.09 -24.94
C ARG A 43 7.84 8.31 -24.12
N LEU A 44 6.70 8.93 -24.43
CA LEU A 44 6.16 10.12 -23.76
C LEU A 44 5.08 9.77 -22.73
N VAL A 45 4.82 8.48 -22.52
CA VAL A 45 3.76 8.01 -21.62
C VAL A 45 4.18 8.31 -20.17
N PRO A 46 3.37 9.07 -19.40
CA PRO A 46 3.73 9.46 -18.04
C PRO A 46 3.54 8.34 -17.00
N ASN A 47 2.94 7.22 -17.40
CA ASN A 47 2.59 6.12 -16.51
C ASN A 47 3.38 4.87 -16.91
N LEU A 48 4.39 4.52 -16.14
CA LEU A 48 5.19 3.32 -16.38
C LEU A 48 4.63 2.18 -15.53
N ARG A 49 4.27 1.09 -16.20
CA ARG A 49 3.73 -0.13 -15.58
C ARG A 49 4.53 -1.33 -16.07
N PHE A 50 4.99 -2.16 -15.16
CA PHE A 50 5.75 -3.36 -15.47
C PHE A 50 5.20 -4.54 -14.69
N HIS A 51 4.63 -5.52 -15.38
CA HIS A 51 4.15 -6.76 -14.79
C HIS A 51 4.96 -7.94 -15.33
N LEU A 52 5.49 -8.78 -14.43
CA LEU A 52 6.21 -9.98 -14.83
C LEU A 52 5.30 -10.94 -15.63
N SER A 53 4.02 -10.99 -15.26
CA SER A 53 3.01 -11.83 -15.92
C SER A 53 2.85 -11.52 -17.42
N CYS A 54 3.11 -10.28 -17.86
CA CYS A 54 3.07 -9.88 -19.28
C CYS A 54 4.16 -10.54 -20.16
N ILE A 55 5.15 -11.21 -19.56
CA ILE A 55 6.26 -11.86 -20.26
C ILE A 55 6.23 -13.40 -20.10
N GLY A 56 5.45 -13.91 -19.13
CA GLY A 56 5.46 -15.31 -18.69
C GLY A 56 4.86 -16.36 -19.64
N HIS A 57 4.23 -15.98 -20.76
CA HIS A 57 3.46 -16.92 -21.58
C HIS A 57 4.28 -17.98 -22.36
N HIS A 58 5.61 -17.84 -22.42
CA HIS A 58 6.48 -18.68 -23.26
C HIS A 58 7.76 -19.15 -22.58
N VAL A 59 7.83 -19.10 -21.25
CA VAL A 59 9.07 -19.35 -20.52
C VAL A 59 9.03 -20.68 -19.78
N CYS A 60 10.05 -21.52 -20.00
CA CYS A 60 10.16 -22.84 -19.39
C CYS A 60 10.74 -22.82 -17.97
N ASP A 61 11.43 -21.74 -17.55
CA ASP A 61 12.09 -21.62 -16.25
C ASP A 61 12.09 -20.18 -15.69
N LEU A 62 12.02 -20.03 -14.37
CA LEU A 62 11.84 -18.76 -13.66
C LEU A 62 13.05 -17.83 -13.76
N GLU A 63 14.28 -18.35 -13.72
CA GLU A 63 15.50 -17.55 -13.87
C GLU A 63 15.54 -16.86 -15.25
N ASP A 64 15.19 -17.63 -16.27
CA ASP A 64 15.08 -17.20 -17.66
C ASP A 64 13.98 -16.12 -17.85
N LEU A 65 12.92 -16.20 -17.05
CA LEU A 65 11.85 -15.19 -16.99
C LEU A 65 12.33 -13.91 -16.32
N ALA A 66 13.03 -14.02 -15.18
CA ALA A 66 13.59 -12.90 -14.44
C ALA A 66 14.60 -12.11 -15.29
N ILE A 67 15.53 -12.80 -15.95
CA ILE A 67 16.52 -12.17 -16.85
C ILE A 67 15.83 -11.45 -18.02
N ARG A 68 14.84 -12.09 -18.66
CA ARG A 68 14.10 -11.45 -19.75
C ARG A 68 13.34 -10.22 -19.25
N PHE A 69 12.73 -10.30 -18.08
CA PHE A 69 12.02 -9.20 -17.47
C PHE A 69 12.94 -8.04 -17.16
N SER A 70 14.06 -8.27 -16.46
CA SER A 70 15.02 -7.22 -16.13
C SER A 70 15.55 -6.52 -17.37
N HIS A 71 15.99 -7.28 -18.38
CA HIS A 71 16.45 -6.73 -19.65
C HIS A 71 15.38 -5.87 -20.35
N LEU A 72 14.13 -6.31 -20.33
CA LEU A 72 13.04 -5.56 -20.95
C LEU A 72 12.75 -4.28 -20.15
N VAL A 73 12.68 -4.36 -18.82
CA VAL A 73 12.49 -3.19 -17.94
C VAL A 73 13.59 -2.16 -18.22
N SER A 74 14.86 -2.52 -18.05
CA SER A 74 15.99 -1.59 -18.24
C SER A 74 16.01 -1.01 -19.66
N ARG A 75 15.62 -1.80 -20.68
CA ARG A 75 15.47 -1.30 -22.06
C ARG A 75 14.32 -0.30 -22.18
N CYS A 76 13.18 -0.53 -21.55
CA CYS A 76 12.08 0.43 -21.53
C CYS A 76 12.48 1.72 -20.80
N LEU A 77 13.07 1.62 -19.60
CA LEU A 77 13.51 2.76 -18.80
C LEU A 77 14.53 3.64 -19.54
N SER A 78 15.49 3.03 -20.25
CA SER A 78 16.49 3.77 -21.07
C SER A 78 15.93 4.45 -22.32
N HIS A 79 14.73 4.09 -22.76
CA HIS A 79 14.09 4.65 -23.94
C HIS A 79 12.94 5.60 -23.62
N CYS A 80 12.48 5.63 -22.38
CA CYS A 80 11.53 6.63 -21.92
C CYS A 80 12.19 8.01 -21.97
N ASP A 81 11.46 9.01 -22.45
CA ASP A 81 12.00 10.35 -22.57
C ASP A 81 12.21 10.96 -21.17
N SER A 82 13.46 11.22 -20.81
CA SER A 82 13.81 11.88 -19.54
C SER A 82 13.15 13.26 -19.36
N ALA A 83 12.69 13.90 -20.44
CA ALA A 83 11.98 15.17 -20.41
C ALA A 83 10.46 15.01 -20.21
N ALA A 84 9.91 13.80 -20.39
CA ALA A 84 8.52 13.52 -20.10
C ALA A 84 8.35 13.34 -18.58
N ALA A 85 7.43 14.08 -17.97
CA ALA A 85 7.15 13.96 -16.56
C ALA A 85 6.48 12.60 -16.28
N VAL A 86 7.24 11.63 -15.79
CA VAL A 86 6.67 10.38 -15.27
C VAL A 86 5.93 10.73 -13.98
N HIS A 87 4.65 10.40 -13.92
CA HIS A 87 3.80 10.67 -12.77
C HIS A 87 3.59 9.44 -11.92
N ASP A 88 3.31 8.30 -12.57
CA ASP A 88 2.98 7.05 -11.91
C ASP A 88 3.96 5.97 -12.33
N PHE A 89 4.54 5.30 -11.33
CA PHE A 89 5.41 4.14 -11.53
C PHE A 89 4.82 2.92 -10.83
N HIS A 90 4.59 1.85 -11.57
CA HIS A 90 4.06 0.60 -11.06
C HIS A 90 4.94 -0.59 -11.47
N LEU A 91 5.34 -1.39 -10.49
CA LEU A 91 6.08 -2.63 -10.68
C LEU A 91 5.35 -3.76 -9.96
N SER A 92 5.01 -4.84 -10.68
CA SER A 92 4.44 -6.05 -10.12
C SER A 92 5.24 -7.27 -10.57
N LEU A 93 5.77 -8.04 -9.62
CA LEU A 93 6.42 -9.31 -9.94
C LEU A 93 5.40 -10.47 -10.06
N ASP A 94 4.16 -10.35 -9.59
CA ASP A 94 3.11 -11.38 -9.72
C ASP A 94 3.55 -12.83 -9.41
N VAL A 95 4.55 -13.03 -8.55
CA VAL A 95 5.09 -14.37 -8.27
C VAL A 95 4.60 -14.88 -6.92
N PRO A 96 4.15 -16.15 -6.80
CA PRO A 96 3.78 -16.73 -5.51
C PRO A 96 4.90 -16.59 -4.46
N ARG A 97 4.53 -16.25 -3.21
CA ARG A 97 5.47 -15.97 -2.10
C ARG A 97 6.52 -17.07 -1.85
N TYR A 98 6.25 -18.31 -2.26
CA TYR A 98 7.12 -19.47 -2.03
C TYR A 98 7.85 -19.97 -3.29
N SER A 99 7.66 -19.34 -4.45
CA SER A 99 8.19 -19.87 -5.71
C SER A 99 9.45 -19.18 -6.21
N LEU A 100 9.98 -18.20 -5.47
CA LEU A 100 11.23 -17.56 -5.83
C LEU A 100 12.28 -17.86 -4.76
N VAL A 101 13.19 -18.75 -5.13
CA VAL A 101 14.52 -18.86 -4.54
C VAL A 101 15.19 -17.46 -4.60
N ASP A 102 16.11 -17.20 -3.68
CA ASP A 102 16.96 -15.99 -3.66
C ASP A 102 17.51 -15.71 -5.06
N ASP A 103 16.87 -14.79 -5.80
CA ASP A 103 17.24 -14.43 -7.16
C ASP A 103 17.69 -12.98 -7.09
N GLU A 104 19.01 -12.83 -6.99
CA GLU A 104 19.71 -11.55 -6.88
C GLU A 104 19.33 -10.60 -8.03
N PHE A 105 19.01 -11.13 -9.22
CA PHE A 105 18.61 -10.30 -10.37
C PHE A 105 17.26 -9.60 -10.15
N LEU A 106 16.31 -10.26 -9.47
CA LEU A 106 15.02 -9.66 -9.16
C LEU A 106 15.13 -8.61 -8.05
N ASP A 107 16.09 -8.77 -7.13
CA ASP A 107 16.38 -7.74 -6.12
C ASP A 107 17.02 -6.51 -6.78
N GLU A 108 18.02 -6.72 -7.65
CA GLU A 108 18.68 -5.65 -8.42
C GLU A 108 17.69 -4.84 -9.27
N ILE A 109 16.80 -5.49 -10.03
CA ILE A 109 15.85 -4.77 -10.89
C ILE A 109 14.81 -4.00 -10.09
N VAL A 110 14.38 -4.52 -8.94
CA VAL A 110 13.44 -3.83 -8.06
C VAL A 110 14.09 -2.57 -7.50
N GLU A 111 15.36 -2.64 -7.07
CA GLU A 111 16.13 -1.48 -6.62
C GLU A 111 16.34 -0.47 -7.76
N GLU A 112 16.73 -0.94 -8.96
CA GLU A 112 16.87 -0.10 -10.17
C GLU A 112 15.57 0.65 -10.47
N CYS A 113 14.43 -0.04 -10.45
CA CYS A 113 13.11 0.53 -10.70
C CYS A 113 12.74 1.63 -9.70
N VAL A 114 12.94 1.35 -8.40
CA VAL A 114 12.64 2.33 -7.34
C VAL A 114 13.55 3.54 -7.49
N LEU A 115 14.86 3.35 -7.71
CA LEU A 115 15.82 4.43 -7.94
C LEU A 115 15.46 5.25 -9.18
N TYR A 116 15.08 4.59 -10.28
CA TYR A 116 14.62 5.26 -11.49
C TYR A 116 13.43 6.17 -11.18
N ALA A 117 12.40 5.64 -10.52
CA ALA A 117 11.19 6.37 -10.20
C ALA A 117 11.50 7.62 -9.35
N ILE A 118 12.34 7.49 -8.32
CA ILE A 118 12.75 8.61 -7.48
C ILE A 118 13.51 9.67 -8.29
N ASN A 119 14.46 9.25 -9.13
CA ASN A 119 15.26 10.16 -9.94
C ASN A 119 14.48 10.87 -11.05
N HIS A 120 13.29 10.37 -11.39
CA HIS A 120 12.38 10.98 -12.36
C HIS A 120 11.21 11.71 -11.70
N ASP A 121 11.32 12.03 -10.42
CA ASP A 121 10.41 12.92 -9.71
C ASP A 121 8.93 12.47 -9.76
N VAL A 122 8.69 11.16 -9.70
CA VAL A 122 7.34 10.60 -9.76
C VAL A 122 6.49 11.02 -8.56
N GLN A 123 5.17 11.06 -8.79
CA GLN A 123 4.19 11.41 -7.76
C GLN A 123 3.62 10.17 -7.07
N SER A 124 3.57 9.03 -7.76
CA SER A 124 3.06 7.76 -7.24
C SER A 124 4.02 6.61 -7.54
N ILE A 125 4.35 5.83 -6.50
CA ILE A 125 5.10 4.57 -6.62
C ILE A 125 4.23 3.46 -6.06
N SER A 126 3.99 2.43 -6.88
CA SER A 126 3.33 1.20 -6.49
C SER A 126 4.23 0.01 -6.79
N VAL A 127 4.61 -0.76 -5.77
CA VAL A 127 5.46 -1.94 -5.92
C VAL A 127 4.79 -3.14 -5.26
N HIS A 128 4.49 -4.15 -6.06
CA HIS A 128 3.99 -5.45 -5.62
C HIS A 128 5.08 -6.51 -5.83
N THR A 129 5.76 -6.85 -4.76
CA THR A 129 6.93 -7.74 -4.82
C THR A 129 7.06 -8.52 -3.52
N ASN A 130 7.49 -9.78 -3.57
CA ASN A 130 7.91 -10.56 -2.41
C ASN A 130 9.38 -10.34 -2.04
N ARG A 131 10.01 -9.30 -2.60
CA ARG A 131 11.43 -8.97 -2.39
C ARG A 131 11.63 -7.91 -1.32
N SER A 132 12.88 -7.79 -0.93
CA SER A 132 13.34 -6.77 0.00
C SER A 132 13.41 -5.41 -0.67
N LEU A 133 13.00 -4.37 0.06
CA LEU A 133 12.97 -2.99 -0.40
C LEU A 133 13.62 -2.08 0.63
N THR A 134 14.56 -1.27 0.15
CA THR A 134 15.06 -0.12 0.89
C THR A 134 14.28 1.10 0.44
N LEU A 135 13.56 1.73 1.37
CA LEU A 135 12.84 2.96 1.03
C LEU A 135 13.82 4.13 0.87
N PRO A 136 13.57 5.04 -0.09
CA PRO A 136 14.37 6.24 -0.21
C PRO A 136 14.31 7.06 1.07
N VAL A 137 15.46 7.56 1.48
CA VAL A 137 15.57 8.42 2.66
C VAL A 137 14.88 9.77 2.41
N SER A 138 14.77 10.22 1.16
CA SER A 138 14.05 11.46 0.82
C SER A 138 13.56 11.49 -0.64
N CYS A 139 12.28 11.77 -0.85
CA CYS A 139 11.68 12.12 -2.14
C CYS A 139 10.64 13.23 -1.94
N LYS A 140 10.81 14.38 -2.62
CA LYS A 140 9.96 15.57 -2.41
C LYS A 140 8.72 15.59 -3.32
N THR A 141 8.74 14.86 -4.40
CA THR A 141 7.68 14.84 -5.42
C THR A 141 6.64 13.75 -5.14
N LEU A 142 7.05 12.69 -4.44
CA LEU A 142 6.21 11.57 -4.06
C LEU A 142 5.05 11.99 -3.13
N ARG A 143 3.84 11.65 -3.56
CA ARG A 143 2.57 11.87 -2.85
C ARG A 143 1.91 10.57 -2.44
N GLU A 144 2.14 9.50 -3.18
CA GLU A 144 1.55 8.19 -2.95
C GLU A 144 2.61 7.09 -2.98
N LEU A 145 2.58 6.22 -1.99
CA LEU A 145 3.45 5.06 -1.90
C LEU A 145 2.62 3.84 -1.51
N ASP A 146 2.53 2.88 -2.43
CA ASP A 146 1.82 1.61 -2.26
C ASP A 146 2.81 0.45 -2.35
N LEU A 147 3.08 -0.20 -1.22
CA LEU A 147 3.99 -1.35 -1.15
C LEU A 147 3.20 -2.57 -0.74
N ARG A 148 3.24 -3.59 -1.58
CA ARG A 148 2.50 -4.84 -1.38
C ARG A 148 3.40 -6.05 -1.43
N GLN A 149 3.12 -6.96 -0.51
CA GLN A 149 3.77 -8.24 -0.32
C GLN A 149 5.28 -8.19 -0.07
N SER A 150 5.84 -7.02 0.21
CA SER A 150 7.29 -6.78 0.27
C SER A 150 7.86 -6.91 1.68
N TYR A 151 9.19 -6.89 1.77
CA TYR A 151 9.94 -6.78 3.02
C TYR A 151 10.63 -5.42 3.06
N VAL A 152 10.19 -4.50 3.91
CA VAL A 152 10.70 -3.12 3.91
C VAL A 152 11.62 -2.88 5.09
N TYR A 153 12.88 -2.53 4.79
CA TYR A 153 13.83 -2.10 5.80
C TYR A 153 13.67 -0.61 6.09
N VAL A 154 13.39 -0.29 7.35
CA VAL A 154 13.18 1.08 7.82
C VAL A 154 14.38 1.54 8.66
N PRO A 155 15.08 2.62 8.27
CA PRO A 155 16.24 3.15 9.00
C PRO A 155 15.87 3.94 10.28
N GLY A 156 14.67 3.72 10.83
CA GLY A 156 14.14 4.39 12.03
C GLY A 156 13.06 5.44 11.74
N ARG A 157 13.31 6.38 10.83
CA ARG A 157 12.34 7.43 10.42
C ARG A 157 12.29 7.56 8.90
N LEU A 158 11.08 7.53 8.33
CA LEU A 158 10.87 7.84 6.92
C LEU A 158 10.86 9.36 6.73
N SER A 159 11.48 9.87 5.67
CA SER A 159 11.47 11.30 5.37
C SER A 159 10.92 11.54 3.96
N LEU A 160 9.60 11.47 3.82
CA LEU A 160 8.89 11.75 2.57
C LEU A 160 7.96 12.96 2.82
N PRO A 161 8.48 14.19 2.67
CA PRO A 161 7.84 15.39 3.23
C PRO A 161 6.47 15.72 2.63
N ASN A 162 6.19 15.29 1.39
CA ASN A 162 4.94 15.59 0.69
C ASN A 162 4.05 14.34 0.51
N LEU A 163 4.39 13.23 1.16
CA LEU A 163 3.61 12.00 1.05
C LEU A 163 2.25 12.17 1.75
N LYS A 164 1.17 11.90 1.01
CA LYS A 164 -0.22 12.00 1.46
C LYS A 164 -0.85 10.64 1.72
N THR A 165 -0.50 9.64 0.91
CA THR A 165 -1.07 8.30 1.02
C THR A 165 0.05 7.29 1.14
N LEU A 166 -0.03 6.45 2.17
CA LEU A 166 0.89 5.35 2.42
C LEU A 166 0.11 4.06 2.62
N TYR A 167 0.30 3.09 1.72
CA TYR A 167 -0.24 1.74 1.83
C TYR A 167 0.90 0.75 2.00
N LEU A 168 0.85 -0.04 3.06
CA LEU A 168 1.87 -1.00 3.44
C LEU A 168 1.22 -2.35 3.73
N GLU A 169 1.22 -3.24 2.74
CA GLU A 169 0.98 -4.68 2.92
C GLU A 169 2.34 -5.38 2.96
N THR A 170 3.11 -5.15 4.01
CA THR A 170 4.53 -5.54 4.10
C THR A 170 4.94 -5.85 5.54
N GLU A 171 5.98 -6.68 5.68
CA GLU A 171 6.72 -6.81 6.93
C GLU A 171 7.74 -5.66 7.05
N LEU A 172 7.54 -4.81 8.06
CA LEU A 172 8.46 -3.71 8.37
C LEU A 172 9.56 -4.18 9.33
N CYS A 173 10.81 -4.09 8.88
CA CYS A 173 12.01 -4.43 9.64
C CYS A 173 12.75 -3.15 10.04
N PHE A 174 12.93 -2.90 11.35
CA PHE A 174 13.64 -1.70 11.82
C PHE A 174 15.12 -2.00 12.09
N HIS A 175 16.02 -1.18 11.54
CA HIS A 175 17.43 -1.21 11.91
C HIS A 175 17.70 -0.32 13.12
N GLY A 176 18.19 -0.90 14.22
CA GLY A 176 18.78 -0.15 15.33
C GLY A 176 18.40 -0.64 16.73
N LYS A 177 19.22 -0.28 17.72
CA LYS A 177 18.96 -0.48 19.17
C LYS A 177 18.02 0.58 19.75
N ASP A 178 17.61 1.57 18.95
CA ASP A 178 16.71 2.62 19.41
C ASP A 178 15.29 2.09 19.49
N ASN A 179 14.80 1.98 20.72
CA ASN A 179 13.45 1.49 21.08
C ASN A 179 12.28 2.36 20.57
N LYS A 180 12.52 3.36 19.70
CA LYS A 180 11.47 4.25 19.18
C LYS A 180 11.12 3.88 17.74
N MET A 181 10.17 2.95 17.60
CA MET A 181 9.59 2.54 16.32
C MET A 181 8.58 3.60 15.83
N GLU A 182 9.08 4.79 15.46
CA GLU A 182 8.29 5.96 15.04
C GLU A 182 8.50 6.32 13.55
N PRO A 183 8.30 5.38 12.60
CA PRO A 183 8.64 5.59 11.18
C PRO A 183 7.88 6.74 10.54
N PHE A 184 6.62 6.94 10.95
CA PHE A 184 5.69 7.87 10.31
C PHE A 184 5.85 9.32 10.78
N SER A 185 6.64 9.56 11.84
CA SER A 185 6.86 10.89 12.39
C SER A 185 7.53 11.86 11.39
N GLY A 186 8.19 11.35 10.35
CA GLY A 186 8.77 12.16 9.27
C GLY A 186 7.90 12.30 8.02
N LEU A 187 6.62 11.97 8.13
CA LEU A 187 5.61 12.13 7.08
C LEU A 187 4.60 13.23 7.47
N PRO A 188 4.98 14.52 7.40
CA PRO A 188 4.18 15.62 7.96
C PRO A 188 2.86 15.86 7.21
N GLU A 189 2.80 15.53 5.91
CA GLU A 189 1.64 15.70 5.04
C GLU A 189 0.75 14.46 4.90
N LEU A 190 1.02 13.39 5.68
CA LEU A 190 0.31 12.13 5.55
C LEU A 190 -1.16 12.26 5.94
N GLU A 191 -2.07 11.98 5.00
CA GLU A 191 -3.52 12.06 5.15
C GLU A 191 -4.17 10.68 5.29
N LYS A 192 -3.63 9.66 4.61
CA LYS A 192 -4.11 8.26 4.68
C LYS A 192 -2.95 7.28 4.93
N LEU A 193 -3.15 6.39 5.90
CA LEU A 193 -2.25 5.29 6.23
C LEU A 193 -3.02 3.98 6.27
N THR A 194 -2.58 3.00 5.48
CA THR A 194 -3.11 1.64 5.49
C THR A 194 -1.99 0.65 5.82
N LEU A 195 -2.18 -0.14 6.88
CA LEU A 195 -1.22 -1.14 7.36
C LEU A 195 -1.88 -2.53 7.31
N ILE A 196 -1.36 -3.43 6.49
CA ILE A 196 -1.88 -4.79 6.32
C ILE A 196 -0.78 -5.80 6.58
N GLY A 197 -1.07 -6.83 7.38
CA GLY A 197 -0.16 -7.96 7.61
C GLY A 197 1.14 -7.62 8.34
N SER A 198 1.31 -6.41 8.87
CA SER A 198 2.53 -6.03 9.60
C SER A 198 2.68 -6.85 10.90
N PHE A 199 3.90 -7.21 11.31
CA PHE A 199 4.17 -7.88 12.61
C PHE A 199 5.10 -7.03 13.49
N ILE A 200 4.69 -5.80 13.78
CA ILE A 200 5.51 -4.89 14.58
C ILE A 200 4.91 -4.76 15.98
N TYR A 201 5.61 -5.31 16.96
CA TYR A 201 5.32 -5.03 18.36
C TYR A 201 5.90 -3.69 18.74
N GLY A 202 5.10 -2.80 19.33
CA GLY A 202 5.62 -1.53 19.83
C GLY A 202 5.58 -0.38 18.83
N LEU A 203 4.90 -0.55 17.69
CA LEU A 203 4.75 0.50 16.68
C LEU A 203 4.08 1.73 17.27
N VAL A 204 4.64 2.91 16.99
CA VAL A 204 4.09 4.20 17.40
C VAL A 204 3.68 4.98 16.15
N ILE A 205 2.40 5.34 16.08
CA ILE A 205 1.83 6.10 14.96
C ILE A 205 1.68 7.56 15.39
N LYS A 206 2.57 8.40 14.87
CA LYS A 206 2.56 9.86 15.04
C LYS A 206 2.47 10.51 13.66
N ALA A 207 1.29 10.99 13.31
CA ALA A 207 1.04 11.64 12.02
C ALA A 207 0.03 12.78 12.21
N PRO A 208 0.48 14.05 12.22
CA PRO A 208 -0.35 15.18 12.66
C PRO A 208 -1.52 15.50 11.72
N LYS A 209 -1.38 15.21 10.42
CA LYS A 209 -2.39 15.44 9.39
C LYS A 209 -3.21 14.20 9.01
N LEU A 210 -3.00 13.09 9.70
CA LEU A 210 -3.64 11.83 9.35
C LEU A 210 -5.15 11.91 9.58
N ARG A 211 -5.93 11.58 8.55
CA ARG A 211 -7.40 11.60 8.55
C ARG A 211 -7.99 10.21 8.49
N VAL A 212 -7.34 9.30 7.76
CA VAL A 212 -7.77 7.92 7.57
C VAL A 212 -6.67 6.96 8.00
N LEU A 213 -7.02 6.05 8.91
CA LEU A 213 -6.13 4.99 9.37
C LEU A 213 -6.85 3.64 9.22
N GLU A 214 -6.28 2.75 8.43
CA GLU A 214 -6.76 1.40 8.20
C GLU A 214 -5.70 0.42 8.67
N ILE A 215 -6.09 -0.52 9.53
CA ILE A 215 -5.19 -1.50 10.10
C ILE A 215 -5.83 -2.88 9.98
N THR A 216 -5.26 -3.75 9.16
CA THR A 216 -5.66 -5.16 9.02
C THR A 216 -4.47 -6.05 9.40
N THR A 217 -4.30 -6.33 10.69
CA THR A 217 -3.00 -6.83 11.19
C THR A 217 -3.13 -7.72 12.43
N HIS A 218 -2.06 -8.45 12.73
CA HIS A 218 -1.79 -9.04 14.04
C HIS A 218 -0.86 -8.17 14.92
N SER A 219 -0.39 -7.02 14.42
CA SER A 219 0.44 -6.07 15.15
C SER A 219 -0.24 -5.47 16.39
N VAL A 220 0.57 -5.22 17.42
CA VAL A 220 0.16 -4.46 18.61
C VAL A 220 0.72 -3.05 18.49
N VAL A 221 -0.09 -2.14 17.95
CA VAL A 221 0.24 -0.70 17.92
C VAL A 221 0.21 -0.18 19.35
N LYS A 222 1.35 0.31 19.83
CA LYS A 222 1.54 0.70 21.23
C LYS A 222 0.99 2.09 21.52
N GLU A 223 1.17 3.04 20.61
CA GLU A 223 0.74 4.42 20.79
C GLU A 223 0.20 4.99 19.47
N ILE A 224 -0.92 5.70 19.52
CA ILE A 224 -1.47 6.47 18.41
C ILE A 224 -1.71 7.91 18.84
N TYR A 225 -1.04 8.83 18.14
CA TYR A 225 -1.20 10.27 18.30
C TYR A 225 -1.46 10.89 16.92
N THR A 226 -2.74 11.02 16.58
CA THR A 226 -3.19 11.51 15.28
C THR A 226 -4.41 12.41 15.50
N PRO A 227 -4.19 13.70 15.83
CA PRO A 227 -5.24 14.57 16.36
C PRO A 227 -6.37 14.87 15.36
N LEU A 228 -6.10 14.77 14.05
CA LEU A 228 -7.05 15.04 12.97
C LEU A 228 -7.70 13.78 12.38
N LEU A 229 -7.52 12.62 13.02
CA LEU A 229 -8.05 11.35 12.52
C LEU A 229 -9.58 11.37 12.60
N THR A 230 -10.25 11.20 11.46
CA THR A 230 -11.72 11.17 11.37
C THR A 230 -12.26 9.77 11.11
N SER A 231 -11.47 8.89 10.46
CA SER A 231 -11.87 7.52 10.12
C SER A 231 -10.82 6.52 10.59
N PHE A 232 -11.26 5.52 11.37
CA PHE A 232 -10.44 4.42 11.84
C PHE A 232 -11.08 3.08 11.46
N ARG A 233 -10.33 2.23 10.76
CA ARG A 233 -10.72 0.85 10.45
C ARG A 233 -9.71 -0.09 11.08
N TYR A 234 -10.21 -1.07 11.83
CA TYR A 234 -9.40 -2.11 12.43
C TYR A 234 -10.00 -3.49 12.17
N GLU A 235 -9.20 -4.37 11.60
CA GLU A 235 -9.57 -5.73 11.25
C GLU A 235 -8.50 -6.70 11.78
N SER A 236 -8.88 -7.66 12.62
CA SER A 236 -7.91 -8.56 13.26
C SER A 236 -8.59 -9.81 13.84
N ASP A 237 -7.78 -10.79 14.27
CA ASP A 237 -8.25 -11.93 15.07
C ASP A 237 -8.22 -11.66 16.59
N ARG A 238 -7.80 -10.46 16.99
CA ARG A 238 -7.67 -10.04 18.40
C ARG A 238 -8.16 -8.62 18.63
N ALA A 239 -8.66 -8.37 19.83
CA ALA A 239 -8.92 -7.02 20.30
C ALA A 239 -7.62 -6.22 20.35
N TRP A 240 -7.68 -4.98 19.90
CA TRP A 240 -6.54 -4.08 19.88
C TRP A 240 -6.21 -3.59 21.30
N GLU A 241 -4.93 -3.65 21.66
CA GLU A 241 -4.42 -3.11 22.92
C GLU A 241 -3.43 -1.99 22.64
N CYS A 242 -3.86 -0.75 22.80
CA CYS A 242 -3.01 0.42 22.74
C CYS A 242 -2.78 0.97 24.15
N ALA A 243 -1.54 1.34 24.46
CA ALA A 243 -1.20 1.95 25.75
C ALA A 243 -1.61 3.43 25.81
N THR A 244 -1.64 4.11 24.67
CA THR A 244 -1.99 5.53 24.59
C THR A 244 -2.64 5.85 23.27
N VAL A 245 -3.85 6.42 23.34
CA VAL A 245 -4.63 6.83 22.17
C VAL A 245 -5.08 8.27 22.35
N ASN A 246 -4.82 9.10 21.34
CA ASN A 246 -5.30 10.48 21.31
C ASN A 246 -5.94 10.77 19.94
N LEU A 247 -7.28 10.66 19.89
CA LEU A 247 -8.11 10.75 18.69
C LEU A 247 -9.31 11.70 18.92
N PRO A 248 -9.07 13.00 19.13
CA PRO A 248 -10.13 13.94 19.54
C PRO A 248 -11.13 14.28 18.42
N MET A 249 -10.76 14.09 17.15
CA MET A 249 -11.64 14.36 15.98
C MET A 249 -12.18 13.10 15.33
N LEU A 250 -12.12 11.96 16.02
CA LEU A 250 -12.59 10.69 15.47
C LEU A 250 -14.10 10.72 15.28
N GLU A 251 -14.56 10.38 14.08
CA GLU A 251 -15.99 10.37 13.74
C GLU A 251 -16.46 8.94 13.48
N GLN A 252 -15.71 8.20 12.65
CA GLN A 252 -16.09 6.91 12.14
C GLN A 252 -15.11 5.83 12.59
N VAL A 253 -15.64 4.78 13.20
CA VAL A 253 -14.88 3.60 13.62
C VAL A 253 -15.52 2.37 13.03
N TYR A 254 -14.73 1.57 12.32
CA TYR A 254 -15.12 0.24 11.85
C TYR A 254 -14.24 -0.80 12.52
N LEU A 255 -14.85 -1.75 13.21
CA LEU A 255 -14.16 -2.86 13.87
C LEU A 255 -14.65 -4.20 13.31
N ASP A 256 -13.71 -5.01 12.87
CA ASP A 256 -13.93 -6.41 12.50
C ASP A 256 -12.96 -7.30 13.29
N ILE A 257 -13.49 -8.07 14.23
CA ILE A 257 -12.72 -9.00 15.05
C ILE A 257 -13.21 -10.40 14.78
N HIS A 258 -12.44 -11.14 13.99
CA HIS A 258 -12.76 -12.50 13.61
C HIS A 258 -12.42 -13.47 14.76
N GLU A 259 -13.36 -14.32 15.13
CA GLU A 259 -13.18 -15.30 16.21
C GLU A 259 -12.40 -16.52 15.69
N THR A 260 -11.07 -16.55 15.86
CA THR A 260 -10.27 -17.64 15.26
C THR A 260 -10.18 -18.90 16.12
N ARG A 261 -10.40 -18.86 17.45
CA ARG A 261 -10.27 -20.08 18.30
C ARG A 261 -11.15 -20.09 19.57
N PRO A 262 -11.91 -21.17 19.84
CA PRO A 262 -12.89 -21.26 20.96
C PRO A 262 -12.32 -21.31 22.39
N TRP A 263 -10.99 -21.28 22.58
CA TRP A 263 -10.33 -21.46 23.88
C TRP A 263 -9.91 -20.15 24.58
N TYR A 264 -10.09 -18.98 23.97
CA TYR A 264 -9.61 -17.68 24.47
C TYR A 264 -10.68 -16.91 25.28
N ASN A 265 -11.11 -17.46 26.42
CA ASN A 265 -12.48 -17.23 26.90
C ASN A 265 -12.74 -16.13 27.98
N TYR A 266 -11.79 -15.25 28.33
CA TYR A 266 -12.11 -14.09 29.22
C TYR A 266 -11.24 -12.86 28.99
N ARG A 267 -9.92 -13.03 28.82
CA ARG A 267 -9.00 -11.90 28.61
C ARG A 267 -9.38 -11.07 27.39
N HIS A 268 -9.72 -11.71 26.27
CA HIS A 268 -10.18 -11.04 25.05
C HIS A 268 -11.36 -10.07 25.29
N ARG A 269 -12.29 -10.41 26.20
CA ARG A 269 -13.46 -9.55 26.49
C ARG A 269 -13.04 -8.25 27.18
N ILE A 270 -12.14 -8.34 28.16
CA ILE A 270 -11.62 -7.16 28.87
C ILE A 270 -10.85 -6.26 27.90
N HIS A 271 -10.03 -6.85 27.02
CA HIS A 271 -9.27 -6.09 26.03
C HIS A 271 -10.18 -5.40 25.01
N PHE A 272 -11.26 -6.07 24.57
CA PHE A 272 -12.24 -5.46 23.67
C PHE A 272 -12.98 -4.27 24.30
N VAL A 273 -13.41 -4.37 25.56
CA VAL A 273 -14.07 -3.26 26.25
C VAL A 273 -13.11 -2.08 26.44
N ARG A 274 -11.86 -2.37 26.81
CA ARG A 274 -10.81 -1.33 26.90
C ARG A 274 -10.52 -0.69 25.55
N MET A 275 -10.60 -1.46 24.46
CA MET A 275 -10.49 -0.95 23.10
C MET A 275 -11.64 0.00 22.76
N LEU A 276 -12.89 -0.38 23.05
CA LEU A 276 -14.05 0.49 22.81
C LEU A 276 -13.98 1.80 23.60
N HIS A 277 -13.51 1.77 24.85
CA HIS A 277 -13.28 2.98 25.65
C HIS A 277 -12.28 3.96 25.01
N GLN A 278 -11.38 3.50 24.14
CA GLN A 278 -10.44 4.38 23.43
C GLN A 278 -11.12 5.19 22.31
N PHE A 279 -12.37 4.87 21.96
CA PHE A 279 -13.14 5.49 20.88
C PHE A 279 -14.36 6.27 21.36
N GLU A 280 -14.39 6.70 22.62
CA GLU A 280 -15.50 7.47 23.20
C GLU A 280 -15.79 8.79 22.45
N SER A 281 -14.82 9.33 21.70
CA SER A 281 -15.01 10.52 20.85
C SER A 281 -15.76 10.23 19.54
N ALA A 282 -15.87 8.96 19.12
CA ALA A 282 -16.44 8.59 17.83
C ALA A 282 -17.96 8.80 17.75
N THR A 283 -18.42 9.38 16.65
CA THR A 283 -19.86 9.56 16.37
C THR A 283 -20.56 8.27 15.96
N THR A 284 -19.85 7.40 15.24
CA THR A 284 -20.38 6.14 14.71
C THR A 284 -19.37 5.02 14.92
N VAL A 285 -19.83 3.92 15.51
CA VAL A 285 -19.05 2.68 15.63
C VAL A 285 -19.80 1.56 14.91
N SER A 286 -19.20 1.06 13.84
CA SER A 286 -19.65 -0.08 13.06
C SER A 286 -18.91 -1.34 13.50
N LEU A 287 -19.67 -2.37 13.85
CA LEU A 287 -19.15 -3.67 14.28
C LEU A 287 -19.68 -4.74 13.35
N THR A 288 -18.83 -5.69 12.97
CA THR A 288 -19.27 -6.88 12.20
C THR A 288 -19.99 -7.89 13.07
N LEU A 289 -20.74 -8.80 12.45
CA LEU A 289 -21.43 -9.90 13.14
C LEU A 289 -20.45 -10.78 13.92
N ASP A 290 -19.26 -11.05 13.37
CA ASP A 290 -18.24 -11.85 14.05
C ASP A 290 -17.68 -11.13 15.27
N THR A 291 -17.52 -9.81 15.20
CA THR A 291 -17.18 -8.98 16.36
C THR A 291 -18.24 -9.05 17.47
N LEU A 292 -19.52 -9.12 17.09
CA LEU A 292 -20.65 -9.24 18.03
C LEU A 292 -20.78 -10.63 18.65
N ARG A 293 -20.25 -11.67 18.00
CA ARG A 293 -20.23 -13.05 18.49
C ARG A 293 -19.23 -13.27 19.61
N VAL A 294 -18.21 -12.39 19.73
CA VAL A 294 -17.32 -12.36 20.90
C VAL A 294 -18.21 -12.31 22.14
N PRO A 295 -18.25 -13.35 22.99
CA PRO A 295 -19.35 -13.52 23.91
C PRO A 295 -19.41 -12.36 24.91
N PHE A 296 -20.39 -11.47 24.78
CA PHE A 296 -20.65 -10.41 25.76
C PHE A 296 -21.43 -11.02 26.94
N SER A 297 -21.03 -10.73 28.17
CA SER A 297 -21.97 -10.91 29.29
C SER A 297 -23.09 -9.87 29.14
N LEU A 298 -24.31 -10.16 29.62
CA LEU A 298 -25.43 -9.19 29.58
C LEU A 298 -25.05 -7.81 30.16
N PHE A 299 -24.10 -7.78 31.10
CA PHE A 299 -23.55 -6.57 31.70
C PHE A 299 -22.75 -5.70 30.71
N LEU A 300 -22.01 -6.32 29.78
CA LEU A 300 -21.22 -5.62 28.76
C LEU A 300 -22.10 -5.07 27.63
N LEU A 301 -23.18 -5.77 27.28
CA LEU A 301 -24.20 -5.26 26.36
C LEU A 301 -24.84 -3.97 26.92
N ILE A 302 -25.10 -3.92 28.23
CA ILE A 302 -25.63 -2.74 28.91
C ILE A 302 -24.60 -1.61 28.93
N GLN A 303 -23.31 -1.86 29.18
CA GLN A 303 -22.27 -0.83 29.08
C GLN A 303 -22.13 -0.30 27.64
N MET A 304 -22.13 -1.17 26.62
CA MET A 304 -22.10 -0.71 25.22
C MET A 304 -23.31 0.17 24.87
N TYR A 305 -24.50 -0.17 25.39
CA TYR A 305 -25.73 0.60 25.22
C TYR A 305 -25.73 1.95 25.98
N VAL A 306 -25.02 2.02 27.11
CA VAL A 306 -24.95 3.22 27.96
C VAL A 306 -23.87 4.19 27.48
N TYR A 307 -22.79 3.72 26.86
CA TYR A 307 -21.64 4.56 26.48
C TYR A 307 -21.62 4.99 25.01
N MET A 308 -22.29 4.27 24.10
CA MET A 308 -22.28 4.61 22.68
C MET A 308 -23.72 4.81 22.18
N HIS A 309 -24.13 6.06 22.02
CA HIS A 309 -25.50 6.40 21.61
C HIS A 309 -25.88 5.93 20.19
N TYR A 310 -24.91 5.48 19.35
CA TYR A 310 -25.14 5.07 17.97
C TYR A 310 -24.20 3.94 17.51
N ILE A 311 -24.46 2.70 17.94
CA ILE A 311 -23.89 1.52 17.28
C ILE A 311 -24.72 1.24 16.04
N VAL A 312 -24.09 1.32 14.86
CA VAL A 312 -24.71 0.89 13.60
C VAL A 312 -24.23 -0.52 13.31
N MET A 313 -25.11 -1.51 13.44
CA MET A 313 -24.82 -2.87 12.97
C MET A 313 -24.76 -2.85 11.44
N VAL A 314 -23.60 -3.20 10.89
CA VAL A 314 -23.47 -3.45 9.45
C VAL A 314 -23.71 -4.95 9.27
N VAL A 315 -24.87 -5.30 8.69
CA VAL A 315 -25.30 -6.68 8.41
C VAL A 315 -24.69 -7.16 7.11
#